data_AF-A0A6C0BCK2-F1
#
_entry.id   AF-A0A6C0BCK2-F1
#
_cell.length_a   1.000
_cell.length_b   1.000
_cell.length_c   1.000
_cell.angle_alpha   90.00
_cell.angle_beta   90.00
_cell.angle_gamma   90.00
#
_symmetry.space_group_name_H-M   'P 1'
#
loop_
_entity.id
_entity.type
_entity.pdbx_description
1 polymer ?
#
loop_
_entity_poly.entity_id
_entity_poly.type
_entity_poly.pdbx_seq_one_letter_code
_entity_poly.pdbx_strand_id
1 'polypeptide(L)'
;MTVSTTFQIRLIRNKDSKLQDDTLTVKKTFALGYYDLTYKDPVNNLESTTTISENNLFQYFGSLFDTLYSDQDPFVFVQLSFPFFPCLLLKTSELGSDSLRRNIQSMLNVTLRSWSFDKENPNIVTSYNAWNAVDVEDEIQEAD
;
A
#
# COMPACT_ATOMS: atom_id res chain seq x y z
N MET A 1 -2.66 -21.99 -10.62
CA MET A 1 -2.59 -20.52 -10.66
C MET A 1 -2.85 -20.03 -9.26
N THR A 2 -1.78 -19.73 -8.54
CA THR A 2 -1.82 -19.10 -7.22
C THR A 2 -2.21 -17.64 -7.43
N VAL A 3 -3.40 -17.26 -6.97
CA VAL A 3 -3.87 -15.88 -7.08
C VAL A 3 -3.12 -15.08 -6.03
N SER A 4 -2.07 -14.37 -6.46
CA SER A 4 -1.37 -13.42 -5.59
C SER A 4 -2.43 -12.49 -4.99
N THR A 5 -2.66 -12.67 -3.70
CA THR A 5 -3.67 -11.92 -2.99
C THR A 5 -3.18 -10.47 -2.91
N THR A 6 -3.85 -9.52 -3.56
CA THR A 6 -3.51 -8.09 -3.53
C THR A 6 -4.73 -7.26 -3.16
N PHE A 7 -4.50 -6.19 -2.40
CA PHE A 7 -5.49 -5.13 -2.23
C PHE A 7 -5.15 -4.00 -3.21
N GLN A 8 -6.14 -3.53 -3.95
CA GLN A 8 -5.95 -2.48 -4.95
C GLN A 8 -7.01 -1.39 -4.82
N ILE A 9 -6.57 -0.14 -4.94
CA ILE A 9 -7.43 1.02 -5.17
C ILE A 9 -7.13 1.56 -6.56
N ARG A 10 -8.16 1.80 -7.35
CA ARG A 10 -8.04 2.47 -8.65
C ARG A 10 -8.79 3.80 -8.59
N LEU A 11 -8.11 4.88 -8.94
CA LEU A 11 -8.67 6.24 -8.97
C LEU A 11 -9.04 6.58 -10.41
N ILE A 12 -10.33 6.68 -10.67
CA ILE A 12 -10.87 6.81 -12.03
C ILE A 12 -11.08 8.28 -12.36
N ARG A 13 -10.43 8.71 -13.44
CA ARG A 13 -10.46 10.11 -13.92
C ARG A 13 -11.69 10.38 -14.81
N ASN A 14 -12.10 11.64 -14.95
CA ASN A 14 -13.28 12.01 -15.75
C ASN A 14 -13.11 11.73 -17.27
N LYS A 15 -14.24 11.48 -17.95
CA LYS A 15 -14.49 10.77 -19.23
C LYS A 15 -13.76 11.20 -20.51
N ASP A 16 -12.98 12.26 -20.53
CA ASP A 16 -12.20 12.67 -21.73
C ASP A 16 -10.77 12.10 -21.73
N SER A 17 -10.43 11.40 -20.67
CA SER A 17 -9.13 10.79 -20.47
C SER A 17 -8.98 9.53 -21.34
N LYS A 18 -8.25 9.66 -22.45
CA LYS A 18 -7.38 8.56 -22.95
C LYS A 18 -6.26 8.20 -21.95
N LEU A 19 -6.25 8.86 -20.78
CA LEU A 19 -5.28 8.69 -19.72
C LEU A 19 -5.61 7.42 -18.94
N GLN A 20 -4.57 6.75 -18.46
CA GLN A 20 -4.72 5.55 -17.67
C GLN A 20 -5.02 5.95 -16.22
N ASP A 21 -5.86 5.18 -15.54
CA ASP A 21 -6.23 5.43 -14.14
C ASP A 21 -5.06 5.21 -13.19
N ASP A 22 -5.06 5.98 -12.10
CA ASP A 22 -4.05 5.84 -11.08
C ASP A 22 -4.37 4.61 -10.24
N THR A 23 -3.32 3.92 -9.81
CA THR A 23 -3.47 2.67 -9.08
C THR A 23 -2.60 2.66 -7.83
N LEU A 24 -3.21 2.34 -6.70
CA LEU A 24 -2.53 1.98 -5.47
C LEU A 24 -2.65 0.47 -5.28
N THR A 25 -1.52 -0.20 -5.11
CA THR A 25 -1.48 -1.64 -4.82
C THR A 25 -0.80 -1.85 -3.49
N VAL A 26 -1.46 -2.58 -2.60
CA VAL A 26 -0.86 -3.07 -1.36
C VAL A 26 -0.50 -4.53 -1.55
N LYS A 27 0.71 -4.89 -1.13
CA LYS A 27 1.20 -6.27 -1.08
C LYS A 27 1.79 -6.55 0.29
N LYS A 28 1.62 -7.77 0.76
CA LYS A 28 2.24 -8.21 2.01
C LYS A 28 3.75 -8.37 1.83
N THR A 29 4.55 -7.80 2.73
CA THR A 29 6.00 -8.07 2.78
C THR A 29 6.27 -9.30 3.63
N PHE A 30 7.49 -9.85 3.59
CA PHE A 30 7.90 -10.94 4.50
C PHE A 30 7.90 -10.54 5.98
N ALA A 31 8.02 -9.24 6.29
CA ALA A 31 8.01 -8.74 7.66
C ALA A 31 6.58 -8.66 8.20
N LEU A 32 6.37 -9.22 9.40
CA LEU A 32 5.06 -9.18 10.07
C LEU A 32 4.65 -7.74 10.37
N GLY A 33 3.44 -7.36 9.96
CA GLY A 33 2.89 -6.01 10.17
C GLY A 33 3.38 -4.95 9.20
N TYR A 34 4.11 -5.32 8.14
CA TYR A 34 4.60 -4.41 7.10
C TYR A 34 4.09 -4.82 5.71
N TYR A 35 3.81 -3.81 4.90
CA TYR A 35 3.22 -3.94 3.57
C TYR A 35 3.96 -3.06 2.58
N ASP A 36 4.11 -3.52 1.34
CA ASP A 36 4.55 -2.67 0.25
C ASP A 36 3.33 -1.97 -0.34
N LEU A 37 3.39 -0.65 -0.37
CA LEU A 37 2.43 0.22 -1.02
C LEU A 37 3.06 0.79 -2.29
N THR A 38 2.52 0.39 -3.43
CA THR A 38 2.93 0.90 -4.74
C THR A 38 1.86 1.85 -5.28
N TYR A 39 2.24 3.09 -5.56
CA TYR A 39 1.44 4.05 -6.32
C TYR A 39 1.93 4.12 -7.76
N LYS A 40 1.01 4.11 -8.71
CA LYS A 40 1.27 4.33 -10.14
C LYS A 40 0.34 5.40 -10.67
N ASP A 41 0.93 6.42 -11.27
CA ASP A 41 0.27 7.48 -12.02
C ASP A 41 0.86 7.50 -13.43
N PRO A 42 0.17 6.86 -14.38
CA PRO A 42 0.68 6.77 -15.75
C PRO A 42 0.62 8.10 -16.50
N VAL A 43 -0.18 9.07 -16.04
CA VAL A 43 -0.29 10.41 -16.66
C VAL A 43 1.00 11.17 -16.48
N ASN A 44 1.53 11.12 -15.26
CA ASN A 44 2.78 11.78 -14.89
C ASN A 44 4.00 10.85 -15.01
N ASN A 45 3.83 9.63 -15.50
CA ASN A 45 4.86 8.58 -15.56
C ASN A 45 5.55 8.37 -14.20
N LEU A 46 4.77 8.37 -13.13
CA LEU A 46 5.25 8.22 -11.76
C LEU A 46 4.91 6.83 -11.24
N GLU A 47 5.92 6.13 -10.76
CA GLU A 47 5.77 4.90 -9.97
C GLU A 47 6.62 5.03 -8.71
N SER A 48 5.99 4.80 -7.56
CA SER A 48 6.66 4.86 -6.26
C SER A 48 6.22 3.67 -5.43
N THR A 49 7.18 2.97 -4.82
CA THR A 49 6.92 1.89 -3.88
C THR A 49 7.59 2.22 -2.57
N THR A 50 6.84 2.05 -1.47
CA THR A 50 7.35 2.24 -0.12
C THR A 50 6.85 1.13 0.79
N THR A 51 7.66 0.74 1.76
CA THR A 51 7.25 -0.21 2.80
C THR A 51 6.64 0.57 3.97
N ILE A 52 5.42 0.21 4.34
CA ILE A 52 4.60 0.92 5.33
C ILE A 52 4.11 -0.05 6.41
N SER A 53 4.09 0.40 7.66
CA SER A 53 3.53 -0.38 8.77
C SER A 53 2.00 -0.43 8.68
N GLU A 54 1.38 -1.44 9.30
CA GLU A 54 -0.08 -1.58 9.36
C GLU A 54 -0.77 -0.30 9.85
N ASN A 55 -0.31 0.29 10.95
CA ASN A 55 -0.89 1.52 11.49
C ASN A 55 -0.79 2.70 10.50
N ASN A 56 0.38 2.86 9.88
CA ASN A 56 0.59 3.94 8.92
C ASN A 56 -0.22 3.73 7.64
N LEU A 57 -0.49 2.47 7.28
CA LEU A 57 -1.36 2.12 6.15
C LEU A 57 -2.81 2.57 6.39
N PHE A 58 -3.35 2.35 7.59
CA PHE A 58 -4.68 2.86 7.96
C PHE A 58 -4.75 4.39 7.91
N GLN A 59 -3.73 5.06 8.44
CA GLN A 59 -3.63 6.52 8.39
C GLN A 59 -3.52 7.03 6.95
N TYR A 60 -2.71 6.37 6.13
CA TYR A 60 -2.55 6.69 4.71
C TYR A 60 -3.89 6.66 3.96
N PHE A 61 -4.69 5.59 4.14
CA PHE A 61 -5.99 5.49 3.49
C PHE A 61 -7.01 6.49 4.04
N GLY A 62 -6.97 6.78 5.35
CA GLY A 62 -7.79 7.84 5.95
C GLY A 62 -7.55 9.18 5.24
N SER A 63 -6.27 9.59 5.18
CA SER A 63 -5.83 10.82 4.51
C SER A 63 -6.15 10.82 3.02
N LEU A 64 -5.94 9.70 2.32
CA LEU A 64 -6.27 9.56 0.90
C LEU A 64 -7.76 9.84 0.65
N PHE A 65 -8.65 9.24 1.44
CA PHE A 65 -10.09 9.47 1.29
C PHE A 65 -10.50 10.89 1.66
N ASP A 66 -9.83 11.52 2.63
CA ASP A 66 -10.05 12.94 2.93
C ASP A 66 -9.66 13.84 1.77
N THR A 67 -8.50 13.58 1.15
CA THR A 67 -8.04 14.31 -0.03
C THR A 67 -9.00 14.12 -1.20
N LEU A 68 -9.36 12.88 -1.54
CA LEU A 68 -10.26 12.60 -2.68
C LEU A 68 -11.67 13.15 -2.48
N TYR A 69 -12.15 13.19 -1.24
CA TYR A 69 -13.46 13.80 -0.94
C TYR A 69 -13.42 15.33 -1.09
N SER A 70 -12.33 15.95 -0.65
CA SER A 70 -12.13 17.40 -0.66
C SER A 70 -11.80 17.94 -2.05
N ASP A 71 -11.07 17.17 -2.84
CA ASP A 71 -10.62 17.52 -4.19
C ASP A 71 -11.11 16.46 -5.20
N GLN A 72 -12.32 16.71 -5.75
CA GLN A 72 -13.04 15.77 -6.62
C GLN A 72 -12.61 15.87 -8.10
N ASP A 73 -11.67 16.75 -8.43
CA ASP A 73 -11.10 16.91 -9.78
C ASP A 73 -9.58 16.68 -9.64
N PRO A 74 -8.97 15.64 -10.23
CA PRO A 74 -9.39 14.92 -11.44
C PRO A 74 -10.18 13.61 -11.25
N PHE A 75 -10.40 13.16 -10.01
CA PHE A 75 -10.91 11.81 -9.73
C PHE A 75 -12.42 11.79 -9.41
N VAL A 76 -13.19 11.11 -10.26
CA VAL A 76 -14.66 11.04 -10.13
C VAL A 76 -15.11 9.80 -9.37
N PHE A 77 -14.39 8.68 -9.56
CA PHE A 77 -14.71 7.43 -8.88
C PHE A 77 -13.48 6.79 -8.25
N VAL A 78 -13.72 5.98 -7.23
CA VAL A 78 -12.74 5.12 -6.59
C VAL A 78 -13.25 3.69 -6.66
N GLN A 79 -12.44 2.81 -7.24
CA GLN A 79 -12.69 1.38 -7.24
C GLN A 79 -11.82 0.71 -6.18
N LEU A 80 -12.43 0.04 -5.21
CA LEU A 80 -11.76 -0.71 -4.15
C LEU A 80 -11.88 -2.21 -4.44
N SER A 81 -10.74 -2.88 -4.54
CA SER A 81 -10.66 -4.32 -4.80
C SER A 81 -9.92 -4.99 -3.65
N PHE A 82 -10.68 -5.53 -2.69
CA PHE A 82 -10.15 -6.29 -1.57
C PHE A 82 -10.22 -7.80 -1.86
N PRO A 83 -9.22 -8.58 -1.43
CA PRO A 83 -9.34 -10.03 -1.33
C PRO A 83 -10.60 -10.46 -0.59
N PHE A 84 -11.30 -11.48 -1.09
CA PHE A 84 -12.48 -12.08 -0.46
C PHE A 84 -13.72 -11.18 -0.35
N PHE A 85 -13.69 -9.97 -0.92
CA PHE A 85 -14.85 -9.08 -0.98
C PHE A 85 -15.23 -8.76 -2.43
N PRO A 86 -16.51 -8.42 -2.69
CA PRO A 86 -16.88 -7.85 -3.97
C PRO A 86 -16.16 -6.52 -4.19
N CYS A 87 -15.83 -6.24 -5.44
CA CYS A 87 -15.30 -4.95 -5.85
C CYS A 87 -16.33 -3.84 -5.57
N LEU A 88 -15.90 -2.74 -4.96
CA LEU A 88 -16.73 -1.58 -4.69
C LEU A 88 -16.34 -0.46 -5.65
N LEU A 89 -17.33 0.15 -6.31
CA LEU A 89 -17.16 1.36 -7.10
C LEU A 89 -17.94 2.48 -6.43
N LEU A 90 -17.23 3.53 -6.01
CA LEU A 90 -17.77 4.63 -5.21
C LEU A 90 -17.49 5.94 -5.92
N LYS A 91 -18.40 6.92 -5.83
CA LYS A 91 -18.08 8.30 -6.19
C LYS A 91 -17.17 8.90 -5.12
N THR A 92 -16.24 9.76 -5.51
CA THR A 92 -15.37 10.47 -4.55
C THR A 92 -16.16 11.29 -3.54
N SER A 93 -17.32 11.82 -3.93
CA SER A 93 -18.24 12.53 -3.02
C SER A 93 -18.88 11.64 -1.93
N GLU A 94 -18.94 10.32 -2.11
CA GLU A 94 -19.48 9.40 -1.11
C GLU A 94 -18.46 9.08 -0.01
N LEU A 95 -17.18 9.34 -0.27
CA LEU A 95 -16.10 9.09 0.69
C LEU A 95 -16.20 9.97 1.94
N GLY A 96 -17.03 11.03 1.97
CA GLY A 96 -17.29 11.81 3.18
C GLY A 96 -18.14 11.08 4.24
N SER A 97 -18.73 9.93 3.90
CA SER A 97 -19.60 9.18 4.83
C SER A 97 -18.81 8.38 5.87
N ASP A 98 -18.96 8.74 7.15
CA ASP A 98 -18.35 8.01 8.28
C ASP A 98 -18.71 6.52 8.31
N SER A 99 -19.97 6.19 7.98
CA SER A 99 -20.42 4.80 7.98
C SER A 99 -19.72 3.99 6.89
N LEU A 100 -19.58 4.57 5.69
CA LEU A 100 -18.86 3.96 4.59
C LEU A 100 -17.37 3.78 4.92
N ARG A 101 -16.72 4.81 5.49
CA ARG A 101 -15.32 4.74 5.89
C ARG A 101 -15.05 3.65 6.92
N ARG A 102 -15.90 3.54 7.94
CA ARG A 102 -15.80 2.46 8.95
C ARG A 102 -15.94 1.07 8.32
N ASN A 103 -16.84 0.92 7.34
CA ASN A 103 -16.98 -0.34 6.61
C ASN A 103 -15.72 -0.66 5.81
N ILE A 104 -15.16 0.31 5.07
CA ILE A 104 -13.92 0.13 4.31
C ILE A 104 -12.74 -0.21 5.23
N GLN A 105 -12.60 0.48 6.37
CA GLN A 105 -11.57 0.17 7.36
C GLN A 105 -11.73 -1.24 7.94
N SER A 106 -12.96 -1.68 8.18
CA SER A 106 -13.24 -3.04 8.63
C SER A 106 -12.85 -4.08 7.58
N MET A 107 -13.17 -3.84 6.30
CA MET A 107 -12.76 -4.70 5.19
C MET A 107 -11.23 -4.76 5.05
N LEU A 108 -10.54 -3.62 5.18
CA LEU A 108 -9.08 -3.55 5.18
C LEU A 108 -8.51 -4.38 6.33
N ASN A 109 -9.01 -4.20 7.56
CA ASN A 109 -8.55 -4.95 8.72
C ASN A 109 -8.75 -6.47 8.54
N VAL A 110 -9.91 -6.90 8.05
CA VAL A 110 -10.18 -8.32 7.74
C VAL A 110 -9.21 -8.82 6.67
N THR A 111 -8.98 -8.03 5.62
CA THR A 111 -8.03 -8.36 4.54
C THR A 111 -6.62 -8.57 5.11
N LEU A 112 -6.09 -7.60 5.86
CA LEU A 112 -4.72 -7.63 6.38
C LEU A 112 -4.49 -8.80 7.36
N ARG A 113 -5.50 -9.14 8.18
CA ARG A 113 -5.45 -10.26 9.12
C ARG A 113 -5.60 -11.63 8.47
N SER A 114 -6.41 -11.71 7.42
CA SER A 114 -6.68 -12.98 6.71
C SER A 114 -5.65 -13.26 5.61
N TRP A 115 -4.76 -12.31 5.34
CA TRP A 115 -3.74 -12.43 4.30
C TRP A 115 -2.70 -13.48 4.68
N SER A 116 -2.88 -14.71 4.23
CA SER A 116 -1.83 -15.73 4.27
C SER A 116 -0.74 -15.40 3.25
N PHE A 117 0.52 -15.69 3.58
CA PHE A 117 1.52 -15.80 2.53
C PHE A 117 1.14 -16.99 1.66
N ASP A 118 0.98 -16.77 0.36
CA ASP A 118 1.00 -17.88 -0.58
C ASP A 118 2.34 -18.59 -0.38
N LYS A 119 2.29 -19.85 0.04
CA LYS A 119 3.48 -20.70 0.28
C LYS A 119 4.15 -21.06 -1.04
N GLU A 120 4.66 -20.10 -1.80
CA GLU A 120 5.44 -20.37 -3.01
C GLU A 120 6.58 -19.36 -3.20
N ASN A 121 7.59 -19.41 -2.31
CA ASN A 121 9.01 -19.42 -2.71
C ASN A 121 9.94 -19.69 -1.51
N PRO A 122 10.46 -20.91 -1.29
CA PRO A 122 11.50 -21.16 -0.27
C PRO A 122 12.88 -20.57 -0.63
N ASN A 123 13.04 -19.86 -1.76
CA ASN A 123 14.32 -19.36 -2.25
C ASN A 123 14.45 -17.82 -2.27
N ILE A 124 13.93 -17.10 -1.28
CA ILE A 124 14.33 -15.70 -1.09
C ILE A 124 15.39 -15.62 0.00
N VAL A 125 16.61 -15.47 -0.49
CA VAL A 125 17.86 -15.20 0.21
C VAL A 125 17.66 -14.19 1.33
N THR A 126 17.95 -14.62 2.56
CA THR A 126 18.25 -13.73 3.67
C THR A 126 19.55 -12.98 3.38
N SER A 127 19.44 -11.77 2.84
CA SER A 127 20.51 -10.78 2.89
C SER A 127 19.96 -9.46 3.45
N TYR A 128 19.38 -9.54 4.65
CA TYR A 128 19.32 -8.39 5.56
C TYR A 128 20.40 -8.60 6.60
N ASN A 129 21.62 -8.16 6.28
CA ASN A 129 22.68 -7.75 7.20
C ASN A 129 23.92 -7.38 6.37
N ALA A 130 24.07 -6.10 6.02
CA ALA A 130 25.37 -5.60 5.54
C ALA A 130 25.51 -4.06 5.64
N TRP A 131 24.95 -3.39 6.65
CA TRP A 131 25.35 -2.02 6.99
C TRP A 131 25.13 -1.79 8.48
N ASN A 132 26.14 -2.11 9.30
CA ASN A 132 26.49 -1.51 10.61
C ASN A 132 27.53 -2.35 11.38
N ALA A 133 28.55 -2.86 10.69
CA ALA A 133 29.84 -3.16 11.32
C ALA A 133 30.84 -2.17 10.71
N VAL A 134 30.90 -0.97 11.28
CA VAL A 134 32.10 -0.16 11.15
C VAL A 134 33.02 -0.69 12.24
N ASP A 135 34.04 -1.42 11.79
CA ASP A 135 35.15 -1.88 12.62
C ASP A 135 35.78 -0.67 13.32
N VAL A 136 35.74 -0.67 14.65
CA VAL A 136 36.64 0.13 15.48
C VAL A 136 37.37 -0.87 16.36
N GLU A 137 38.41 -1.49 15.79
CA GLU A 137 39.44 -2.21 16.55
C GLU A 137 40.66 -1.28 16.73
N ASP A 138 40.89 -0.92 17.98
CA ASP A 138 42.17 -0.81 18.69
C ASP A 138 43.33 0.04 18.11
N GLU A 139 43.49 1.25 18.69
CA GLU A 139 44.81 1.81 19.00
C GLU A 139 44.92 2.06 20.52
N ILE A 140 45.41 1.06 21.25
CA ILE A 140 46.09 1.28 22.53
C ILE A 140 47.54 0.87 22.33
N GLN A 141 48.42 1.85 22.09
CA GLN A 141 49.85 1.69 22.34
C GLN A 141 50.17 2.34 23.68
N GLU A 142 50.57 1.50 24.63
CA GLU A 142 51.20 1.87 25.89
C GLU A 142 52.52 2.61 25.60
N ALA A 143 52.69 3.75 26.26
CA ALA A 143 53.96 4.46 26.33
C ALA A 143 54.65 4.08 27.65
N ASP A 144 55.80 3.42 27.54
CA ASP A 144 56.89 3.42 28.53
C ASP A 144 58.13 4.07 27.90
#